data_AF-A0A1V1NQD4-F1
#
_entry.id   AF-A0A1V1NQD4-F1
#
_cell.length_a   1.000
_cell.length_b   1.000
_cell.length_c   1.000
_cell.angle_alpha   90.00
_cell.angle_beta   90.00
_cell.angle_gamma   90.00
#
_symmetry.space_group_name_H-M   'P 1'
#
loop_
_entity.id
_entity.type
_entity.pdbx_description
1 polymer ?
#
loop_
_entity_poly.entity_id
_entity_poly.type
_entity_poly.pdbx_seq_one_letter_code
_entity_poly.pdbx_strand_id
1 'polypeptide(L)'
;MKQSDLELSDDEKIIKGSPVAICDKYAMFVGGKLGGNEEKYPALTYVHIFKREGNNWVEDAKITPSGLVEDFSSTSLYYPSLAISDHYAAASIGKTTFIFKRINNKWIELNKFDELAGRVSIVEDSIYIGNLVYTFSESTQIPGDVNGDGIVDLKDLMTCQKILTGTKSNPFYLEAVN
;
A
#
# COMPACT_ATOMS: atom_id res chain seq x y z
N MET A 1 31.87 0.07 6.61
CA MET A 1 30.44 0.44 6.62
C MET A 1 29.78 -0.47 7.63
N LYS A 2 29.41 0.02 8.82
CA LYS A 2 28.76 -0.83 9.85
C LYS A 2 27.31 -1.03 9.43
N GLN A 3 26.88 -2.28 9.40
CA GLN A 3 25.48 -2.68 9.29
C GLN A 3 24.77 -2.15 10.54
N SER A 4 24.19 -0.95 10.46
CA SER A 4 23.22 -0.51 11.44
C SER A 4 21.92 -1.20 11.06
N ASP A 5 21.53 -2.19 11.86
CA ASP A 5 20.24 -2.84 11.74
C ASP A 5 19.15 -1.74 11.85
N LEU A 6 18.23 -1.73 10.88
CA LEU A 6 16.99 -0.99 11.05
C LEU A 6 16.21 -1.66 12.19
N GLU A 7 16.33 -1.13 13.41
CA GLU A 7 15.58 -1.60 14.57
C GLU A 7 14.18 -0.98 14.53
N LEU A 8 13.17 -1.81 14.21
CA LEU A 8 11.76 -1.52 14.51
C LEU A 8 11.50 -1.72 16.01
N SER A 9 10.40 -1.19 16.55
CA SER A 9 10.05 -1.31 17.98
C SER A 9 10.05 -2.75 18.51
N ASP A 10 10.36 -2.93 19.79
CA ASP A 10 10.73 -4.21 20.45
C ASP A 10 9.90 -5.47 20.12
N ASP A 11 8.60 -5.34 19.85
CA ASP A 11 7.69 -6.47 19.54
C ASP A 11 7.49 -6.74 18.04
N GLU A 12 8.09 -5.93 17.17
CA GLU A 12 7.91 -5.94 15.72
C GLU A 12 9.24 -6.08 15.02
N LYS A 13 9.32 -7.00 14.05
CA LYS A 13 10.57 -7.22 13.33
C LYS A 13 10.34 -7.16 11.83
N ILE A 14 11.26 -6.49 11.14
CA ILE A 14 11.47 -6.77 9.72
C ILE A 14 11.91 -8.23 9.66
N ILE A 15 11.13 -9.01 8.94
CA ILE A 15 11.34 -10.45 8.90
C ILE A 15 12.54 -10.71 7.99
N LYS A 16 13.60 -11.30 8.54
CA LYS A 16 14.79 -11.64 7.75
C LYS A 16 14.40 -12.59 6.62
N GLY A 17 14.81 -12.25 5.39
CA GLY A 17 14.44 -13.02 4.19
C GLY A 17 13.12 -12.61 3.56
N SER A 18 12.38 -11.65 4.12
CA SER A 18 11.25 -11.03 3.42
C SER A 18 11.70 -10.30 2.16
N PRO A 19 10.84 -10.27 1.12
CA PRO A 19 11.12 -9.48 -0.07
C PRO A 19 11.25 -8.00 0.29
N VAL A 20 12.05 -7.30 -0.50
CA VAL A 20 12.16 -5.84 -0.51
C VAL A 20 11.80 -5.35 -1.90
N ALA A 21 11.01 -4.28 -1.98
CA ALA A 21 10.88 -3.48 -3.20
C ALA A 21 11.58 -2.15 -2.99
N ILE A 22 12.25 -1.64 -4.02
CA ILE A 22 13.00 -0.40 -3.94
C ILE A 22 12.89 0.36 -5.27
N CYS A 23 12.66 1.66 -5.17
CA CYS A 23 12.86 2.63 -6.25
C CYS A 23 13.89 3.68 -5.80
N ASP A 24 14.09 4.72 -6.59
CA ASP A 24 15.09 5.77 -6.31
C ASP A 24 14.90 6.40 -4.91
N LYS A 25 13.65 6.72 -4.56
CA LYS A 25 13.31 7.46 -3.33
C LYS A 25 12.75 6.59 -2.22
N TYR A 26 12.20 5.41 -2.51
CA TYR A 26 11.48 4.60 -1.54
C TYR A 26 11.95 3.16 -1.48
N ALA A 27 11.88 2.57 -0.29
CA ALA A 27 12.03 1.14 -0.07
C ALA A 27 10.81 0.63 0.72
N MET A 28 10.34 -0.57 0.40
CA MET A 28 9.17 -1.18 1.02
C MET A 28 9.48 -2.59 1.53
N PHE A 29 8.99 -2.89 2.73
CA PHE A 29 9.17 -4.15 3.43
C PHE A 29 7.85 -4.62 4.02
N VAL A 30 7.73 -5.93 4.26
CA VAL A 30 6.66 -6.49 5.08
C VAL A 30 7.19 -6.83 6.47
N GLY A 31 6.43 -6.39 7.48
CA GLY A 31 6.66 -6.64 8.88
C GLY A 31 5.57 -7.51 9.48
N GLY A 32 5.87 -8.12 10.61
CA GLY A 32 4.93 -8.99 11.31
C GLY A 32 5.18 -9.03 12.80
N LYS A 33 4.16 -9.44 13.55
CA LYS A 33 4.29 -9.78 14.96
C LYS A 33 4.76 -11.22 15.10
N LEU A 34 5.70 -11.44 16.01
CA LEU A 34 6.06 -12.78 16.45
C LEU A 34 5.01 -13.25 17.46
N GLY A 35 4.25 -14.29 17.12
CA GLY A 35 3.43 -15.00 18.11
C GLY A 35 4.35 -15.64 19.16
N GLY A 36 3.97 -15.55 20.44
CA GLY A 36 4.80 -15.92 21.61
C GLY A 36 5.25 -17.37 21.73
N ASN A 37 5.11 -18.18 20.68
CA ASN A 37 5.31 -19.63 20.72
C ASN A 37 6.16 -20.10 19.53
N GLU A 38 7.40 -19.60 19.36
CA GLU A 38 8.37 -20.13 18.38
C GLU A 38 7.84 -20.41 16.96
N GLU A 39 6.77 -19.72 16.53
CA GLU A 39 6.20 -19.96 15.21
C GLU A 39 7.19 -19.45 14.17
N LYS A 40 7.66 -20.40 13.37
CA LYS A 40 8.77 -20.26 12.41
C LYS A 40 8.53 -19.18 11.35
N TYR A 41 7.31 -18.65 11.25
CA TYR A 41 6.91 -17.64 10.29
C TYR A 41 5.99 -16.61 10.98
N PRO A 42 6.40 -15.34 11.08
CA PRO A 42 5.59 -14.29 11.70
C PRO A 42 4.32 -14.05 10.90
N ALA A 43 3.21 -13.73 11.58
CA ALA A 43 2.01 -13.21 10.92
C ALA A 43 2.37 -11.88 10.26
N LEU A 44 2.25 -11.80 8.93
CA LEU A 44 2.50 -10.57 8.18
C LEU A 44 1.34 -9.59 8.43
N THR A 45 1.62 -8.55 9.20
CA THR A 45 0.59 -7.60 9.68
C THR A 45 0.79 -6.19 9.17
N TYR A 46 2.00 -5.84 8.72
CA TYR A 46 2.34 -4.46 8.37
C TYR A 46 3.14 -4.38 7.07
N VAL A 47 2.98 -3.26 6.38
CA VAL A 47 3.87 -2.81 5.32
C VAL A 47 4.59 -1.56 5.81
N HIS A 48 5.91 -1.57 5.76
CA HIS A 48 6.74 -0.42 6.08
C HIS A 48 7.28 0.19 4.78
N ILE A 49 7.18 1.51 4.66
CA ILE A 49 7.75 2.28 3.57
C ILE A 49 8.76 3.26 4.15
N PHE A 50 9.97 3.22 3.62
CA PHE A 50 11.07 4.10 3.97
C PHE A 50 11.35 5.04 2.81
N LYS A 51 11.68 6.29 3.13
CA LYS A 51 12.12 7.30 2.18
C LYS A 51 13.62 7.54 2.35
N ARG A 52 14.32 7.67 1.23
CA ARG A 52 15.73 8.04 1.21
C ARG A 52 15.87 9.54 1.49
N GLU A 53 16.61 9.87 2.53
CA GLU A 53 16.98 11.24 2.90
C GLU A 53 18.51 11.35 2.98
N GLY A 54 19.11 11.86 1.90
CA GLY A 54 20.55 11.86 1.71
C GLY A 54 21.11 10.44 1.64
N ASN A 55 21.94 10.09 2.63
CA ASN A 55 22.54 8.75 2.76
C ASN A 55 21.77 7.84 3.72
N ASN A 56 20.67 8.31 4.31
CA ASN A 56 19.89 7.59 5.30
C ASN A 56 18.55 7.13 4.72
N TRP A 57 17.99 6.07 5.31
CA TRP A 57 16.62 5.64 5.09
C TRP A 57 15.81 5.95 6.34
N VAL A 58 14.74 6.73 6.19
CA VAL A 58 13.86 7.16 7.28
C VAL A 58 12.47 6.58 7.03
N GLU A 59 11.80 6.08 8.06
CA GLU A 59 10.44 5.53 7.92
C GLU A 59 9.47 6.64 7.49
N ASP A 60 8.85 6.48 6.31
CA ASP A 60 7.88 7.42 5.73
C ASP A 60 6.45 7.02 6.11
N ALA A 61 6.17 5.71 6.14
CA ALA A 61 4.88 5.18 6.56
C ALA A 61 4.98 3.75 7.11
N LYS A 62 4.13 3.47 8.10
CA LYS A 62 3.74 2.14 8.52
C LYS A 62 2.25 1.96 8.24
N ILE A 63 1.91 0.97 7.45
CA ILE A 63 0.54 0.71 7.01
C ILE A 63 0.12 -0.64 7.53
N THR A 64 -1.11 -0.72 8.05
CA THR A 64 -1.80 -1.97 8.35
C THR A 64 -2.83 -2.18 7.25
N PRO A 65 -2.54 -3.02 6.23
CA PRO A 65 -3.48 -3.24 5.14
C PRO A 65 -4.82 -3.78 5.63
N SER A 66 -5.90 -3.31 5.01
CA SER A 66 -7.25 -3.60 5.50
C SER A 66 -7.63 -5.07 5.30
N GLY A 67 -8.09 -5.75 6.36
CA GLY A 67 -8.54 -7.14 6.25
C GLY A 67 -7.41 -8.16 6.03
N LEU A 68 -6.16 -7.83 6.36
CA LEU A 68 -5.15 -8.85 6.62
C LEU A 68 -5.63 -9.71 7.79
N VAL A 69 -5.80 -11.00 7.53
CA VAL A 69 -6.11 -11.98 8.58
C VAL A 69 -4.80 -12.36 9.24
N GLU A 70 -4.71 -12.18 10.56
CA GLU A 70 -3.51 -12.48 11.37
C GLU A 70 -3.08 -13.96 11.28
N ASP A 71 -4.00 -14.84 10.89
CA ASP A 71 -3.77 -16.29 10.78
C ASP A 71 -3.19 -16.68 9.41
N PHE A 72 -1.99 -16.18 9.11
CA PHE A 72 -1.18 -16.70 8.01
C PHE A 72 -0.50 -18.00 8.45
N SER A 73 -1.26 -19.09 8.48
CA SER A 73 -0.62 -20.41 8.64
C SER A 73 0.38 -20.63 7.49
N SER A 74 1.57 -21.12 7.85
CA SER A 74 2.73 -21.42 6.98
C SER A 74 2.48 -22.35 5.77
N THR A 75 1.23 -22.71 5.50
CA THR A 75 0.79 -23.59 4.43
C THR A 75 0.38 -22.85 3.15
N SER A 76 0.24 -21.52 3.19
CA SER A 76 -0.01 -20.72 1.99
C SER A 76 1.25 -20.65 1.14
N LEU A 77 1.24 -21.33 -0.02
CA LEU A 77 2.32 -21.42 -1.02
C LEU A 77 2.80 -20.07 -1.62
N TYR A 78 2.34 -18.94 -1.10
CA TYR A 78 2.52 -17.62 -1.68
C TYR A 78 3.46 -16.78 -0.81
N TYR A 79 4.74 -16.77 -1.20
CA TYR A 79 5.69 -15.78 -0.70
C TYR A 79 5.20 -14.37 -1.07
N PRO A 80 5.29 -13.40 -0.15
CA PRO A 80 4.90 -12.03 -0.45
C PRO A 80 5.59 -11.51 -1.69
N SER A 81 4.93 -10.57 -2.38
CA SER A 81 5.51 -9.86 -3.51
C SER A 81 5.27 -8.38 -3.30
N LEU A 82 6.31 -7.59 -3.52
CA LEU A 82 6.30 -6.15 -3.29
C LEU A 82 6.75 -5.43 -4.55
N ALA A 83 6.14 -4.27 -4.81
CA ALA A 83 6.60 -3.35 -5.84
C ALA A 83 6.30 -1.91 -5.40
N ILE A 84 7.20 -0.97 -5.70
CA ILE A 84 7.06 0.43 -5.29
C ILE A 84 7.62 1.37 -6.37
N SER A 85 6.95 2.51 -6.56
CA SER A 85 7.37 3.65 -7.36
C SER A 85 7.23 4.94 -6.55
N ASP A 86 7.42 6.10 -7.18
CA ASP A 86 7.25 7.40 -6.52
C ASP A 86 5.80 7.71 -6.14
N HIS A 87 4.84 7.11 -6.86
CA HIS A 87 3.41 7.41 -6.74
C HIS A 87 2.57 6.23 -6.26
N TYR A 88 3.03 4.99 -6.49
CA TYR A 88 2.27 3.78 -6.21
C TYR A 88 3.11 2.74 -5.47
N ALA A 89 2.44 1.91 -4.68
CA ALA A 89 3.02 0.71 -4.10
C ALA A 89 2.03 -0.44 -4.17
N ALA A 90 2.53 -1.66 -4.27
CA ALA A 90 1.72 -2.88 -4.32
C ALA A 90 2.31 -3.94 -3.40
N ALA A 91 1.47 -4.55 -2.56
CA ALA A 91 1.86 -5.65 -1.70
C ALA A 91 0.89 -6.83 -1.88
N SER A 92 1.38 -7.92 -2.45
CA SER A 92 0.68 -9.20 -2.45
C SER A 92 1.09 -10.00 -1.23
N ILE A 93 0.14 -10.25 -0.34
CA ILE A 93 0.33 -11.00 0.90
C ILE A 93 -0.70 -12.14 0.91
N GLY A 94 -0.20 -13.36 0.71
CA GLY A 94 -0.98 -14.56 0.39
C GLY A 94 -1.95 -14.36 -0.78
N LYS A 95 -3.25 -14.42 -0.49
CA LYS A 95 -4.31 -14.34 -1.51
C LYS A 95 -4.77 -12.93 -1.83
N THR A 96 -4.28 -11.92 -1.11
CA THR A 96 -4.76 -10.56 -1.26
C THR A 96 -3.64 -9.68 -1.77
N THR A 97 -3.96 -8.85 -2.76
CA THR A 97 -3.06 -7.79 -3.24
C THR A 97 -3.61 -6.43 -2.88
N PHE A 98 -2.80 -5.65 -2.18
CA PHE A 98 -3.08 -4.29 -1.75
C PHE A 98 -2.37 -3.30 -2.65
N ILE A 99 -3.09 -2.27 -3.09
CA ILE A 99 -2.55 -1.16 -3.85
C ILE A 99 -2.59 0.10 -3.00
N PHE A 100 -1.47 0.81 -2.93
CA PHE A 100 -1.33 2.08 -2.24
C PHE A 100 -1.00 3.18 -3.24
N LYS A 101 -1.57 4.35 -3.02
CA LYS A 101 -1.26 5.58 -3.76
C LYS A 101 -0.70 6.61 -2.80
N ARG A 102 0.31 7.33 -3.25
CA ARG A 102 0.88 8.45 -2.50
C ARG A 102 0.15 9.74 -2.84
N ILE A 103 -0.55 10.31 -1.87
CA ILE A 103 -1.34 11.53 -2.00
C ILE A 103 -0.93 12.51 -0.89
N ASN A 104 -0.56 13.73 -1.25
CA ASN A 104 -0.17 14.79 -0.30
C ASN A 104 0.88 14.32 0.72
N ASN A 105 1.94 13.65 0.25
CA ASN A 105 3.02 13.06 1.06
C ASN A 105 2.57 11.99 2.06
N LYS A 106 1.42 11.35 1.84
CA LYS A 106 0.93 10.21 2.64
C LYS A 106 0.63 9.03 1.74
N TRP A 107 0.95 7.84 2.20
CA TRP A 107 0.55 6.59 1.55
C TRP A 107 -0.86 6.20 2.01
N ILE A 108 -1.75 5.99 1.05
CA ILE A 108 -3.16 5.64 1.29
C ILE A 108 -3.45 4.35 0.54
N GLU A 109 -4.08 3.38 1.20
CA GLU A 109 -4.61 2.19 0.54
C GLU A 109 -5.71 2.62 -0.44
N LEU A 110 -5.47 2.39 -1.73
CA LEU A 110 -6.37 2.74 -2.82
C LEU A 110 -7.32 1.60 -3.14
N ASN A 111 -6.82 0.36 -3.17
CA ASN A 111 -7.63 -0.81 -3.51
C ASN A 111 -7.09 -2.10 -2.89
N LYS A 112 -7.96 -3.11 -2.82
CA LYS A 112 -7.67 -4.46 -2.34
C LYS A 112 -8.31 -5.48 -3.26
N PHE A 113 -7.53 -6.45 -3.70
CA PHE A 113 -7.98 -7.56 -4.55
C PHE A 113 -7.82 -8.87 -3.80
N ASP A 114 -8.94 -9.45 -3.36
CA ASP A 114 -8.97 -10.77 -2.73
C ASP A 114 -8.91 -11.88 -3.80
N GLU A 115 -8.38 -13.05 -3.39
CA GLU A 115 -8.16 -14.23 -4.25
C GLU A 115 -7.25 -13.99 -5.47
N LEU A 116 -6.56 -12.85 -5.48
CA LEU A 116 -5.66 -12.41 -6.53
C LEU A 116 -4.24 -12.44 -5.99
N ALA A 117 -3.74 -13.67 -5.80
CA ALA A 117 -2.34 -13.93 -5.48
C ALA A 117 -1.50 -13.81 -6.76
N GLY A 118 -0.47 -12.96 -6.77
CA GLY A 118 0.39 -12.80 -7.93
C GLY A 118 1.72 -12.14 -7.58
N ARG A 119 2.69 -12.29 -8.48
CA ARG A 119 3.87 -11.42 -8.45
C ARG A 119 3.44 -10.03 -8.89
N VAL A 120 3.82 -9.03 -8.11
CA VAL A 120 3.57 -7.63 -8.43
C VAL A 120 4.81 -6.98 -9.01
N SER A 121 4.60 -6.12 -10.00
CA SER A 121 5.60 -5.18 -10.49
C SER A 121 4.93 -3.87 -10.86
N ILE A 122 5.69 -2.78 -10.83
CA ILE A 122 5.21 -1.45 -11.23
C ILE A 122 6.14 -0.94 -12.32
N VAL A 123 5.54 -0.47 -13.41
CA VAL A 123 6.24 0.22 -14.50
C VAL A 123 5.45 1.48 -14.78
N GLU A 124 6.08 2.64 -14.59
CA GLU A 124 5.42 3.94 -14.68
C GLU A 124 4.18 3.97 -13.75
N ASP A 125 3.01 4.27 -14.29
CA ASP A 125 1.72 4.30 -13.57
C ASP A 125 0.90 3.00 -13.76
N SER A 126 1.55 1.93 -14.21
CA SER A 126 0.95 0.62 -14.41
C SER A 126 1.41 -0.37 -13.35
N ILE A 127 0.46 -1.04 -12.72
CA ILE A 127 0.70 -2.12 -11.77
C ILE A 127 0.33 -3.45 -12.42
N TYR A 128 1.28 -4.37 -12.46
CA TYR A 128 1.09 -5.72 -12.96
C TYR A 128 0.88 -6.66 -11.79
N ILE A 129 -0.18 -7.46 -11.82
CA ILE A 129 -0.45 -8.52 -10.82
C ILE A 129 -0.60 -9.84 -11.58
N GLY A 130 0.46 -10.64 -11.61
CA GLY A 130 0.53 -11.80 -12.50
C GLY A 130 0.40 -11.36 -13.96
N ASN A 131 -0.67 -11.82 -14.64
CA ASN A 131 -0.95 -11.49 -16.04
C ASN A 131 -1.91 -10.29 -16.22
N LEU A 132 -2.39 -9.70 -15.11
CA LEU A 132 -3.29 -8.56 -15.15
C LEU A 132 -2.50 -7.26 -15.08
N VAL A 133 -2.99 -6.24 -15.80
CA VAL A 133 -2.42 -4.89 -15.81
C VAL A 133 -3.46 -3.91 -15.31
N TYR A 134 -3.09 -3.11 -14.32
CA TYR A 134 -3.89 -2.05 -13.74
C TYR A 134 -3.20 -0.73 -14.04
N THR A 135 -3.75 0.03 -14.99
CA THR A 135 -3.27 1.36 -15.33
C THR A 135 -4.05 2.38 -14.52
N PHE A 136 -3.36 3.24 -13.79
CA PHE A 136 -4.00 4.39 -13.15
C PHE A 136 -3.79 5.58 -14.08
N SER A 137 -4.86 6.05 -14.72
CA SER A 137 -4.76 7.31 -15.44
C SER A 137 -4.44 8.42 -14.43
N GLU A 138 -3.58 9.37 -14.82
CA GLU A 138 -3.57 10.66 -14.15
C GLU A 138 -5.01 11.16 -14.02
N SER A 139 -5.29 11.89 -12.93
CA SER A 139 -6.57 12.56 -12.75
C SER A 139 -6.82 13.49 -13.93
N THR A 140 -7.39 12.94 -14.98
CA THR A 140 -8.30 13.71 -15.80
C THR A 140 -9.43 14.01 -14.84
N GLN A 141 -9.77 15.28 -14.69
CA GLN A 141 -11.03 15.63 -14.03
C GLN A 141 -12.13 15.07 -14.91
N ILE A 142 -12.44 13.77 -14.76
CA ILE A 142 -13.55 13.13 -15.43
C ILE A 142 -14.78 13.67 -14.71
N PRO A 143 -15.68 14.40 -15.40
CA PRO A 143 -16.89 14.88 -14.78
C PRO A 143 -17.66 13.70 -14.17
N GLY A 144 -17.84 13.71 -12.85
CA GLY A 144 -18.54 12.64 -12.11
C GLY A 144 -17.63 11.67 -11.35
N ASP A 145 -16.31 11.65 -11.59
CA ASP A 145 -15.35 10.90 -10.77
C ASP A 145 -14.99 11.72 -9.52
N VAL A 146 -15.83 11.60 -8.50
CA VAL A 146 -15.69 12.36 -7.26
C VAL A 146 -14.69 11.69 -6.31
N ASN A 147 -14.44 10.39 -6.51
CA ASN A 147 -13.54 9.63 -5.67
C ASN A 147 -12.07 9.69 -6.15
N GLY A 148 -11.84 10.04 -7.42
CA GLY A 148 -10.54 10.25 -8.04
C GLY A 148 -9.81 8.96 -8.41
N ASP A 149 -10.54 7.86 -8.59
CA ASP A 149 -9.98 6.56 -9.00
C ASP A 149 -9.95 6.37 -10.53
N GLY A 150 -10.41 7.36 -11.29
CA GLY A 150 -10.37 7.37 -12.75
C GLY A 150 -11.53 6.62 -13.41
N ILE A 151 -12.53 6.17 -12.64
CA ILE A 151 -13.69 5.43 -13.13
C ILE A 151 -14.96 6.06 -12.57
N VAL A 152 -15.93 6.38 -13.43
CA VAL A 152 -17.26 6.82 -12.96
C VAL A 152 -18.09 5.59 -12.57
N ASP A 153 -18.19 5.30 -11.27
CA ASP A 153 -18.91 4.13 -10.73
C ASP A 153 -19.73 4.44 -9.45
N LEU A 154 -20.26 3.39 -8.81
CA LEU A 154 -21.09 3.54 -7.61
C LEU A 154 -20.32 4.12 -6.41
N LYS A 155 -18.99 3.99 -6.37
CA LYS A 155 -18.15 4.55 -5.31
C LYS A 155 -18.10 6.07 -5.39
N ASP A 156 -18.27 6.66 -6.57
CA ASP A 156 -18.44 8.12 -6.70
C ASP A 156 -19.73 8.59 -6.07
N LEU A 157 -20.83 7.88 -6.32
CA LEU A 157 -22.13 8.20 -5.69
C LEU A 157 -22.03 8.09 -4.16
N MET A 158 -21.39 7.03 -3.66
CA MET A 158 -21.18 6.83 -2.23
C MET A 158 -20.26 7.91 -1.64
N THR A 159 -19.26 8.37 -2.40
CA THR A 159 -18.36 9.45 -1.98
C THR A 159 -19.08 10.79 -1.95
N CYS A 160 -19.90 11.09 -2.96
CA CYS A 160 -20.81 12.24 -2.98
C CYS A 160 -21.73 12.25 -1.75
N GLN A 161 -22.37 11.12 -1.44
CA GLN A 161 -23.26 11.02 -0.29
C GLN A 161 -22.52 11.29 1.03
N LYS A 162 -21.28 10.81 1.17
CA LYS A 162 -20.44 11.09 2.35
C LYS A 162 -20.07 12.56 2.47
N ILE A 163 -19.76 13.22 1.35
CA ILE A 163 -19.48 14.68 1.31
C ILE A 163 -20.74 15.46 1.69
N LEU A 164 -21.90 15.14 1.09
CA LEU A 164 -23.17 15.80 1.35
C LEU A 164 -23.66 15.62 2.80
N THR A 165 -23.34 14.49 3.42
CA THR A 165 -23.68 14.21 4.83
C THR A 165 -22.63 14.73 5.82
N GLY A 166 -21.56 15.38 5.34
CA GLY A 166 -20.49 15.91 6.18
C GLY A 166 -19.58 14.85 6.82
N THR A 167 -19.70 13.59 6.39
CA THR A 167 -18.91 12.46 6.93
C THR A 167 -17.56 12.28 6.22
N LYS A 168 -17.31 13.04 5.15
CA LYS A 168 -16.01 13.17 4.47
C LYS A 168 -15.75 14.65 4.17
N SER A 169 -14.53 15.13 4.40
CA SER A 169 -14.13 16.52 4.11
C SER A 169 -14.25 16.82 2.62
N ASN A 170 -14.80 17.99 2.29
CA ASN A 170 -14.95 18.43 0.89
C ASN A 170 -13.55 18.58 0.26
N PRO A 171 -13.22 17.84 -0.82
CA PRO A 171 -11.91 17.94 -1.47
C PRO A 171 -11.78 19.20 -2.35
N PHE A 172 -12.85 19.97 -2.52
CA PHE A 172 -12.86 21.19 -3.35
C PHE A 172 -13.00 22.46 -2.50
N TYR A 173 -12.25 23.50 -2.87
CA TYR A 173 -12.49 24.87 -2.42
C TYR A 173 -13.59 25.48 -3.28
N LEU A 174 -14.68 25.93 -2.67
CA LEU A 174 -15.62 26.84 -3.33
C LEU A 174 -14.94 28.21 -3.41
N GLU A 175 -14.38 28.56 -4.57
CA GLU A 175 -14.06 29.96 -4.85
C GLU A 175 -15.38 30.72 -4.95
N ALA A 176 -15.60 31.65 -4.03
CA ALA A 176 -16.69 32.60 -4.15
C ALA A 176 -16.39 33.50 -5.35
N VAL A 177 -17.18 33.37 -6.42
CA VAL A 177 -17.14 34.30 -7.54
C VAL A 177 -17.81 35.59 -7.06
N ASN A 178 -17.02 36.64 -6.85
CA ASN A 178 -17.53 38.00 -6.63
C ASN A 178 -18.09 38.59 -7.94
#